data_AF-A0A9D8RYV1-F1
#
_entry.id   AF-A0A9D8RYV1-F1
#
_cell.length_a   1.000
_cell.length_b   1.000
_cell.length_c   1.000
_cell.angle_alpha   90.00
_cell.angle_beta   90.00
_cell.angle_gamma   90.00
#
_symmetry.space_group_name_H-M   'P 1'
#
loop_
_entity.id
_entity.type
_entity.pdbx_description
1 polymer ?
#
loop_
_entity_poly.entity_id
_entity_poly.type
_entity_poly.pdbx_seq_one_letter_code
_entity_poly.pdbx_strand_id
1 'polypeptide(L)'
;MKCPKCQNEINTNARFCVKCGCNIAEALANANQQAKPVSQAVCAKCGAELMPGAKFCTKCGTPITPAVPQEDDEKTVLLFTEDTNSANSRSVHNNHVGNGTNAAGNQYGNIVETPNIIPPENNKKAKKKNKKAAGQPKEQEKAGAGLVIAAVILGILVIASGVVCFLVWNGTISLPAGDKTITVEVTEEETESASEEATSAADSDVNPDELFAEEDELLAEAKSRITVDAEIVNGMNNLEAVIDQSVAKAEEAGDTSLAADRVTEAYLSYVTAVGKHKDMLDGSTLSGGIYGQVMMEMEDAIALGDELASKGYNVDTSSLVSAKDEFDKTYTDKIINTFDEFTSREAWSRTESWNLMSETADNMFDPSDLDNPIRLRYAYALSWWTQKQIETELANGTITAKGAAIKIANLIDVMDYNPMMINYYINYMHEAGEDCAGVEEAYQDIVEQIAGTQGLTIGEDVALDHFWYFNDFVTHPVDSINGVTQENREWIRDRMSSVTFLKQ
;
A
#
# COMPACT_ATOMS: atom_id res chain seq x y z
N MET A 1 -18.74 12.41 6.12
CA MET A 1 -18.10 12.60 4.79
C MET A 1 -18.13 11.29 3.99
N LYS A 2 -17.57 11.24 2.77
CA LYS A 2 -17.44 9.99 2.01
C LYS A 2 -15.99 9.51 1.97
N CYS A 3 -15.81 8.21 2.13
CA CYS A 3 -14.51 7.56 1.99
C CYS A 3 -13.97 7.73 0.55
N PRO A 4 -12.76 8.25 0.34
CA PRO A 4 -12.21 8.45 -0.99
C PRO A 4 -12.00 7.13 -1.76
N LYS A 5 -11.63 6.02 -1.07
CA LYS A 5 -11.40 4.70 -1.69
C LYS A 5 -12.69 3.99 -2.11
N CYS A 6 -13.66 3.82 -1.19
CA CYS A 6 -14.85 2.99 -1.42
C CYS A 6 -16.19 3.74 -1.43
N GLN A 7 -16.19 5.07 -1.31
CA GLN A 7 -17.39 5.95 -1.34
C GLN A 7 -18.45 5.69 -0.26
N ASN A 8 -18.14 4.90 0.77
CA ASN A 8 -19.01 4.71 1.94
C ASN A 8 -19.13 6.01 2.74
N GLU A 9 -20.28 6.23 3.38
CA GLU A 9 -20.42 7.32 4.34
C GLU A 9 -19.65 6.97 5.63
N ILE A 10 -18.90 7.95 6.14
CA ILE A 10 -18.00 7.84 7.30
C ILE A 10 -18.11 9.11 8.16
N ASN A 11 -17.81 9.00 9.46
CA ASN A 11 -17.68 10.16 10.34
C ASN A 11 -16.57 11.11 9.82
N THR A 12 -16.68 12.42 10.06
CA THR A 12 -15.66 13.41 9.65
C THR A 12 -14.34 13.24 10.39
N ASN A 13 -14.37 12.60 11.56
CA ASN A 13 -13.19 12.39 12.41
C ASN A 13 -12.71 10.91 12.37
N ALA A 14 -13.26 10.08 11.48
CA ALA A 14 -12.86 8.67 11.38
C ALA A 14 -11.42 8.57 10.85
N ARG A 15 -10.52 7.94 11.61
CA ARG A 15 -9.13 7.65 11.16
C ARG A 15 -9.10 6.63 10.02
N PHE A 16 -10.07 5.71 9.97
CA PHE A 16 -10.17 4.65 8.97
C PHE A 16 -11.60 4.48 8.42
N CYS A 17 -11.73 3.90 7.22
CA CYS A 17 -13.03 3.55 6.65
C CYS A 17 -13.54 2.19 7.14
N VAL A 18 -14.59 2.19 7.98
CA VAL A 18 -15.32 1.01 8.49
C VAL A 18 -15.79 -0.04 7.45
N LYS A 19 -15.68 0.24 6.14
CA LYS A 19 -16.07 -0.67 5.06
C LYS A 19 -14.91 -1.20 4.20
N CYS A 20 -13.74 -0.55 4.21
CA CYS A 20 -12.63 -0.91 3.31
C CYS A 20 -11.22 -0.72 3.90
N GLY A 21 -11.14 -0.36 5.18
CA GLY A 21 -9.91 -0.19 5.93
C GLY A 21 -8.92 0.87 5.44
N CYS A 22 -9.28 1.74 4.49
CA CYS A 22 -8.34 2.79 4.10
C CYS A 22 -8.19 3.84 5.20
N ASN A 23 -6.94 4.21 5.51
CA ASN A 23 -6.64 5.36 6.37
C ASN A 23 -7.19 6.64 5.72
N ILE A 24 -8.06 7.34 6.43
CA ILE A 24 -8.75 8.54 5.96
C ILE A 24 -7.86 9.76 6.08
N ALA A 25 -7.08 9.88 7.15
CA ALA A 25 -6.14 11.00 7.31
C ALA A 25 -5.08 10.98 6.19
N GLU A 26 -4.54 9.80 5.89
CA GLU A 26 -3.60 9.60 4.80
C GLU A 26 -4.26 9.77 3.42
N ALA A 27 -5.41 9.15 3.18
CA ALA A 27 -6.11 9.30 1.89
C ALA A 27 -6.63 10.73 1.64
N LEU A 28 -6.84 11.53 2.68
CA LEU A 28 -7.16 12.96 2.57
C LEU A 28 -5.91 13.84 2.47
N ALA A 29 -4.81 13.48 3.12
CA ALA A 29 -3.51 14.14 2.90
C ALA A 29 -3.07 13.97 1.44
N ASN A 30 -3.19 12.75 0.91
CA ASN A 30 -2.97 12.42 -0.50
C ASN A 30 -4.01 13.06 -1.45
N ALA A 31 -5.13 13.59 -0.95
CA ALA A 31 -6.11 14.34 -1.74
C ALA A 31 -5.99 15.88 -1.61
N ASN A 32 -5.30 16.38 -0.58
CA ASN A 32 -5.16 17.83 -0.30
C ASN A 32 -3.71 18.35 -0.45
N GLN A 33 -2.74 17.53 -0.84
CA GLN A 33 -1.38 17.98 -1.19
C GLN A 33 -1.28 18.69 -2.56
N GLN A 34 -2.25 19.55 -2.89
CA GLN A 34 -2.21 20.48 -4.02
C GLN A 34 -2.37 21.94 -3.56
N ALA A 35 -1.39 22.52 -2.83
CA ALA A 35 -1.19 23.99 -2.76
C ALA A 35 0.07 24.48 -1.99
N LYS A 36 1.29 24.21 -2.46
CA LYS A 36 2.40 25.22 -2.50
C LYS A 36 3.61 24.71 -3.30
N PRO A 37 4.39 25.59 -3.94
CA PRO A 37 5.27 25.18 -5.04
C PRO A 37 6.63 24.67 -4.55
N VAL A 38 6.75 23.35 -4.45
CA VAL A 38 7.92 22.63 -4.95
C VAL A 38 7.42 21.81 -6.13
N SER A 39 8.07 21.88 -7.29
CA SER A 39 7.51 21.41 -8.56
C SER A 39 7.28 19.89 -8.60
N GLN A 40 6.11 19.43 -8.17
CA GLN A 40 5.61 18.09 -8.45
C GLN A 40 5.48 17.93 -9.96
N ALA A 41 6.27 17.04 -10.53
CA ALA A 41 6.06 16.59 -11.90
C ALA A 41 4.78 15.73 -11.92
N VAL A 42 3.98 15.86 -12.98
CA VAL A 42 2.93 14.90 -13.32
C VAL A 42 3.38 14.06 -14.50
N CYS A 43 2.98 12.78 -14.54
CA CYS A 43 3.37 11.90 -15.61
C CYS A 43 2.76 12.37 -16.94
N ALA A 44 3.62 12.80 -17.87
CA ALA A 44 3.19 13.28 -19.20
C ALA A 44 2.40 12.23 -20.02
N LYS A 45 2.48 10.93 -19.68
CA LYS A 45 1.75 9.85 -20.36
C LYS A 45 0.39 9.52 -19.75
N CYS A 46 0.23 9.56 -18.42
CA CYS A 46 -1.00 9.11 -17.74
C CYS A 46 -1.65 10.13 -16.79
N GLY A 47 -1.04 11.30 -16.57
CA GLY A 47 -1.55 12.35 -15.68
C GLY A 47 -1.42 12.06 -14.18
N ALA A 48 -0.90 10.88 -13.78
CA ALA A 48 -0.67 10.58 -12.37
C ALA A 48 0.44 11.48 -11.78
N GLU A 49 0.24 11.90 -10.54
CA GLU A 49 1.24 12.65 -9.77
C GLU A 49 2.47 11.80 -9.48
N LEU A 50 3.65 12.43 -9.49
CA LEU A 50 4.93 11.77 -9.32
C LEU A 50 5.54 12.17 -7.98
N MET A 51 5.99 11.17 -7.21
CA MET A 51 6.69 11.41 -5.96
C MET A 51 8.01 12.19 -6.20
N PRO A 52 8.43 13.08 -5.28
CA PRO A 52 9.70 13.78 -5.40
C PRO A 52 10.87 12.81 -5.55
N GLY A 53 11.68 12.98 -6.60
CA GLY A 53 12.82 12.09 -6.90
C GLY A 53 12.47 10.79 -7.65
N ALA A 54 11.19 10.56 -7.99
CA ALA A 54 10.80 9.40 -8.79
C ALA A 54 11.45 9.42 -10.18
N LYS A 55 12.13 8.33 -10.55
CA LYS A 55 12.72 8.12 -11.89
C LYS A 55 11.72 7.55 -12.91
N PHE A 56 10.63 6.95 -12.43
CA PHE A 56 9.56 6.36 -13.24
C PHE A 56 8.19 6.58 -12.58
N CYS A 57 7.12 6.63 -13.37
CA CYS A 57 5.75 6.78 -12.87
C CYS A 57 5.22 5.48 -12.26
N THR A 58 4.91 5.48 -10.97
CA THR A 58 4.39 4.31 -10.23
C THR A 58 3.03 3.78 -10.74
N LYS A 59 2.27 4.59 -11.50
CA LYS A 59 0.99 4.17 -12.10
C LYS A 59 1.09 3.62 -13.53
N CYS A 60 2.17 3.88 -14.27
CA CYS A 60 2.24 3.47 -15.70
C CYS A 60 3.65 3.11 -16.22
N GLY A 61 4.68 3.12 -15.38
CA GLY A 61 6.06 2.76 -15.73
C GLY A 61 6.82 3.76 -16.61
N THR A 62 6.23 4.92 -16.94
CA THR A 62 6.88 5.90 -17.84
C THR A 62 8.06 6.58 -17.15
N PRO A 63 9.27 6.61 -17.74
CA PRO A 63 10.43 7.31 -17.18
C PRO A 63 10.19 8.81 -17.06
N ILE A 64 10.81 9.41 -16.04
CA ILE A 64 10.69 10.82 -15.68
C ILE A 64 12.10 11.41 -15.76
N THR A 65 12.42 12.04 -16.88
CA THR A 65 13.70 12.74 -17.03
C THR A 65 13.62 14.06 -16.26
N PRO A 66 14.47 14.31 -15.24
CA PRO A 66 14.55 15.63 -14.64
C PRO A 66 15.08 16.61 -15.69
N ALA A 67 14.32 17.68 -15.95
CA ALA A 67 14.76 18.73 -16.85
C ALA A 67 15.94 19.48 -16.22
N VAL A 68 17.15 19.19 -16.67
CA VAL A 68 18.31 20.04 -16.42
C VAL A 68 18.01 21.41 -17.02
N PRO A 69 18.14 22.52 -16.26
CA PRO A 69 18.04 23.86 -16.83
C PRO A 69 19.05 24.00 -17.97
N GLN A 70 18.55 24.23 -19.18
CA GLN A 70 19.37 24.71 -20.29
C GLN A 70 19.67 26.18 -19.98
N GLU A 71 20.86 26.48 -19.44
CA GLU A 71 21.36 27.86 -19.45
C GLU A 71 21.81 28.24 -20.86
N ASP A 72 21.38 29.42 -21.26
CA ASP A 72 21.41 29.93 -22.62
C ASP A 72 22.78 30.52 -23.01
N ASP A 73 23.15 30.32 -24.28
CA ASP A 73 24.36 30.90 -24.88
C ASP A 73 24.32 32.44 -24.88
N GLU A 74 25.15 33.10 -24.05
CA GLU A 74 25.61 34.47 -24.35
C GLU A 74 27.14 34.55 -24.51
N LYS A 75 27.55 35.07 -25.66
CA LYS A 75 28.95 35.30 -26.03
C LYS A 75 29.57 36.39 -25.16
N THR A 76 30.79 36.17 -24.70
CA THR A 76 31.78 37.27 -24.65
C THR A 76 33.14 36.78 -25.13
N VAL A 77 33.69 37.52 -26.09
CA VAL A 77 35.02 37.33 -26.67
C VAL A 77 36.08 37.87 -25.72
N LEU A 78 37.17 37.13 -25.47
CA LEU A 78 38.50 37.74 -25.35
C LEU A 78 39.63 36.72 -25.62
N LEU A 79 40.60 37.19 -26.39
CA LEU A 79 41.77 36.52 -26.95
C LEU A 79 42.75 36.04 -25.85
N PHE A 80 43.54 34.98 -26.12
CA PHE A 80 44.98 35.11 -26.44
C PHE A 80 45.68 33.74 -26.72
N THR A 81 46.27 33.64 -27.92
CA THR A 81 47.49 32.90 -28.35
C THR A 81 47.92 31.56 -27.72
N GLU A 82 48.02 30.56 -28.60
CA GLU A 82 49.21 29.71 -28.90
C GLU A 82 50.20 29.37 -27.77
N ASP A 83 50.48 28.06 -27.58
CA ASP A 83 51.83 27.55 -27.89
C ASP A 83 51.87 26.03 -28.16
N THR A 84 53.04 25.53 -28.56
CA THR A 84 53.23 24.27 -29.32
C THR A 84 54.03 23.16 -28.60
N ASN A 85 54.07 21.96 -29.19
CA ASN A 85 55.09 20.90 -29.01
C ASN A 85 55.11 20.16 -27.64
N SER A 86 55.73 18.97 -27.48
CA SER A 86 56.13 17.86 -28.37
C SER A 86 56.71 16.71 -27.53
N ALA A 87 56.46 15.45 -27.90
CA ALA A 87 57.31 14.23 -27.73
C ALA A 87 56.39 12.99 -27.80
N ASN A 88 56.36 12.13 -28.82
CA ASN A 88 57.43 11.35 -29.45
C ASN A 88 58.15 10.36 -28.50
N SER A 89 57.86 9.06 -28.62
CA SER A 89 58.90 8.05 -28.90
C SER A 89 58.36 6.65 -29.27
N ARG A 90 58.53 6.31 -30.54
CA ARG A 90 58.94 4.99 -31.10
C ARG A 90 58.14 3.70 -30.82
N SER A 91 57.56 3.21 -31.92
CA SER A 91 57.52 1.78 -32.29
C SER A 91 58.91 1.14 -32.38
N VAL A 92 59.00 -0.17 -32.11
CA VAL A 92 59.94 -1.09 -32.78
C VAL A 92 59.17 -2.33 -33.26
N HIS A 93 59.63 -2.90 -34.37
CA HIS A 93 58.96 -3.92 -35.20
C HIS A 93 59.45 -5.36 -34.95
N ASN A 94 58.63 -6.31 -35.44
CA ASN A 94 58.97 -7.62 -36.06
C ASN A 94 59.34 -8.87 -35.23
N ASN A 95 58.39 -9.82 -35.29
CA ASN A 95 58.50 -11.17 -35.88
C ASN A 95 59.69 -12.10 -35.52
N HIS A 96 59.35 -13.29 -35.00
CA HIS A 96 59.99 -14.53 -35.44
C HIS A 96 58.98 -15.68 -35.61
N VAL A 97 59.36 -16.69 -36.41
CA VAL A 97 58.52 -17.77 -36.94
C VAL A 97 59.07 -19.15 -36.50
N GLY A 98 58.21 -20.15 -36.34
CA GLY A 98 58.58 -21.57 -36.16
C GLY A 98 57.78 -22.27 -35.06
N ASN A 99 56.59 -22.85 -35.32
CA ASN A 99 56.30 -24.11 -36.03
C ASN A 99 56.55 -25.38 -35.17
N GLY A 100 55.53 -26.24 -34.99
CA GLY A 100 55.70 -27.45 -34.17
C GLY A 100 54.45 -28.20 -33.66
N THR A 101 53.44 -28.40 -34.52
CA THR A 101 52.57 -29.62 -34.56
C THR A 101 52.07 -30.30 -33.26
N ASN A 102 50.74 -30.40 -33.13
CA ASN A 102 50.06 -31.71 -33.15
C ASN A 102 48.58 -31.54 -33.55
N ALA A 103 48.02 -32.52 -34.26
CA ALA A 103 46.69 -32.43 -34.87
C ALA A 103 45.84 -33.68 -34.60
N ALA A 104 44.67 -33.47 -34.00
CA ALA A 104 43.44 -34.25 -34.11
C ALA A 104 42.36 -33.46 -33.32
N GLY A 105 41.22 -33.04 -33.85
CA GLY A 105 40.61 -33.38 -35.12
C GLY A 105 39.31 -34.16 -34.91
N ASN A 106 38.26 -33.48 -34.45
CA ASN A 106 36.91 -33.86 -34.84
C ASN A 106 35.98 -32.63 -34.92
N GLN A 107 34.88 -32.79 -35.65
CA GLN A 107 34.06 -31.72 -36.22
C GLN A 107 32.57 -32.05 -35.96
N TYR A 108 31.71 -31.01 -35.97
CA TYR A 108 30.25 -31.06 -35.70
C TYR A 108 29.89 -31.34 -34.21
N GLY A 109 28.84 -30.73 -33.64
CA GLY A 109 27.92 -29.71 -34.18
C GLY A 109 26.75 -29.43 -33.23
N ASN A 110 25.85 -28.53 -33.66
CA ASN A 110 24.58 -28.12 -33.03
C ASN A 110 24.69 -27.18 -31.82
N ILE A 111 24.47 -25.89 -32.11
CA ILE A 111 23.81 -24.96 -31.21
C ILE A 111 22.39 -25.51 -30.99
N VAL A 112 21.93 -25.59 -29.74
CA VAL A 112 20.54 -25.95 -29.44
C VAL A 112 19.69 -24.69 -29.65
N GLU A 113 18.76 -24.75 -30.60
CA GLU A 113 17.73 -23.71 -30.74
C GLU A 113 16.83 -23.74 -29.50
N THR A 114 16.82 -22.67 -28.72
CA THR A 114 15.83 -22.45 -27.66
C THR A 114 14.42 -22.50 -28.26
N PRO A 115 13.45 -23.23 -27.68
CA PRO A 115 12.10 -23.29 -28.22
C PRO A 115 11.47 -21.89 -28.33
N ASN A 116 11.26 -21.44 -29.55
CA ASN A 116 10.70 -20.12 -29.84
C ASN A 116 9.21 -20.10 -29.49
N ILE A 117 8.85 -19.56 -28.31
CA ILE A 117 7.46 -19.44 -27.87
C ILE A 117 6.78 -18.31 -28.66
N ILE A 118 6.19 -18.68 -29.79
CA ILE A 118 5.34 -17.78 -30.58
C ILE A 118 4.07 -17.48 -29.77
N PRO A 119 3.73 -16.20 -29.51
CA PRO A 119 2.47 -15.84 -28.86
C PRO A 119 1.26 -16.38 -29.63
N PRO A 120 0.23 -16.94 -28.99
CA PRO A 120 -0.82 -17.69 -29.67
C PRO A 120 -1.62 -16.85 -30.67
N GLU A 121 -1.41 -17.10 -31.96
CA GLU A 121 -2.06 -16.39 -33.06
C GLU A 121 -3.57 -16.73 -33.13
N ASN A 122 -4.41 -15.71 -32.94
CA ASN A 122 -5.87 -15.83 -32.83
C ASN A 122 -6.55 -16.16 -34.18
N ASN A 123 -6.46 -17.41 -34.63
CA ASN A 123 -6.85 -17.85 -35.97
C ASN A 123 -8.38 -17.96 -36.15
N LYS A 124 -9.05 -16.83 -36.42
CA LYS A 124 -10.46 -16.81 -36.88
C LYS A 124 -10.61 -17.47 -38.26
N LYS A 125 -11.08 -18.72 -38.30
CA LYS A 125 -11.60 -19.34 -39.55
C LYS A 125 -13.03 -19.85 -39.39
N ALA A 126 -13.96 -19.20 -40.09
CA ALA A 126 -15.37 -19.56 -40.11
C ALA A 126 -15.64 -20.80 -40.98
N LYS A 127 -16.42 -21.76 -40.46
CA LYS A 127 -17.24 -22.69 -41.28
C LYS A 127 -18.62 -22.89 -40.66
N LYS A 128 -19.67 -22.62 -41.46
CA LYS A 128 -21.07 -22.90 -41.13
C LYS A 128 -21.36 -24.40 -41.12
N LYS A 129 -22.23 -24.88 -40.22
CA LYS A 129 -23.43 -25.72 -40.56
C LYS A 129 -24.34 -26.02 -39.33
N ASN A 130 -25.55 -25.47 -39.39
CA ASN A 130 -26.87 -25.91 -38.84
C ASN A 130 -26.92 -27.21 -37.97
N LYS A 131 -27.68 -27.25 -36.86
CA LYS A 131 -29.17 -27.30 -36.83
C LYS A 131 -29.74 -27.20 -35.39
N LYS A 132 -30.91 -26.54 -35.22
CA LYS A 132 -32.08 -26.79 -34.30
C LYS A 132 -31.82 -27.18 -32.82
N ALA A 133 -32.50 -26.66 -31.79
CA ALA A 133 -33.60 -25.67 -31.60
C ALA A 133 -33.59 -25.23 -30.10
N ALA A 134 -34.53 -24.52 -29.45
CA ALA A 134 -35.92 -24.13 -29.75
C ALA A 134 -36.32 -22.74 -29.15
N GLY A 135 -37.52 -22.62 -28.54
CA GLY A 135 -38.14 -21.39 -28.00
C GLY A 135 -38.06 -21.27 -26.47
N GLN A 136 -37.87 -20.05 -25.91
CA GLN A 136 -38.88 -19.01 -25.59
C GLN A 136 -39.50 -19.18 -24.18
N PRO A 137 -39.95 -18.09 -23.49
CA PRO A 137 -40.10 -16.70 -23.94
C PRO A 137 -39.28 -15.65 -23.13
N LYS A 138 -39.40 -14.37 -23.52
CA LYS A 138 -38.98 -13.20 -22.72
C LYS A 138 -40.20 -12.54 -22.10
N GLU A 139 -40.05 -12.01 -20.89
CA GLU A 139 -41.07 -11.21 -20.21
C GLU A 139 -40.65 -9.73 -20.16
N GLN A 140 -41.60 -8.81 -20.32
CA GLN A 140 -41.41 -7.37 -20.19
C GLN A 140 -42.28 -6.87 -19.04
N GLU A 141 -41.72 -6.11 -18.10
CA GLU A 141 -42.55 -5.29 -17.21
C GLU A 141 -42.01 -3.86 -17.02
N LYS A 142 -42.86 -3.00 -16.44
CA LYS A 142 -42.94 -1.57 -16.74
C LYS A 142 -42.42 -0.69 -15.61
N ALA A 143 -41.96 0.51 -15.97
CA ALA A 143 -41.47 1.52 -15.04
C ALA A 143 -42.57 2.10 -14.12
N GLY A 144 -42.18 2.51 -12.92
CA GLY A 144 -43.09 2.87 -11.84
C GLY A 144 -43.69 4.28 -11.91
N ALA A 145 -44.89 4.43 -11.35
CA ALA A 145 -45.61 5.71 -11.22
C ALA A 145 -45.36 6.46 -9.89
N GLY A 146 -44.51 5.92 -8.99
CA GLY A 146 -44.30 6.48 -7.64
C GLY A 146 -43.39 7.70 -7.56
N LEU A 147 -42.55 7.96 -8.58
CA LEU A 147 -41.45 8.93 -8.47
C LEU A 147 -41.91 10.41 -8.49
N VAL A 148 -43.06 10.70 -9.11
CA VAL A 148 -43.48 12.09 -9.41
C VAL A 148 -44.01 12.82 -8.17
N ILE A 149 -44.61 12.11 -7.21
CA ILE A 149 -45.22 12.73 -6.02
C ILE A 149 -44.14 13.15 -5.01
N ALA A 150 -43.09 12.34 -4.83
CA ALA A 150 -42.00 12.63 -3.90
C ALA A 150 -41.21 13.91 -4.30
N ALA A 151 -40.94 14.10 -5.60
CA ALA A 151 -40.21 15.26 -6.12
C ALA A 151 -40.92 16.59 -5.84
N VAL A 152 -42.26 16.62 -5.90
CA VAL A 152 -43.05 17.83 -5.64
C VAL A 152 -43.02 18.21 -4.16
N ILE A 153 -43.11 17.23 -3.25
CA ILE A 153 -43.03 17.48 -1.80
C ILE A 153 -41.64 18.00 -1.41
N LEU A 154 -40.57 17.40 -1.96
CA LEU A 154 -39.20 17.83 -1.71
C LEU A 154 -38.93 19.25 -2.23
N GLY A 155 -39.47 19.60 -3.41
CA GLY A 155 -39.39 20.96 -3.96
C GLY A 155 -40.04 22.03 -3.07
N ILE A 156 -41.20 21.73 -2.47
CA ILE A 156 -41.90 22.66 -1.56
C ILE A 156 -41.10 22.89 -0.27
N LEU A 157 -40.49 21.84 0.30
CA LEU A 157 -39.68 21.95 1.51
C LEU A 157 -38.40 22.77 1.32
N VAL A 158 -37.72 22.62 0.18
CA VAL A 158 -36.53 23.42 -0.16
C VAL A 158 -36.86 24.91 -0.32
N ILE A 159 -38.01 25.24 -0.93
CA ILE A 159 -38.47 26.64 -1.06
C ILE A 159 -38.79 27.25 0.30
N ALA A 160 -39.43 26.50 1.21
CA ALA A 160 -39.72 26.97 2.56
C ALA A 160 -38.44 27.24 3.39
N SER A 161 -37.43 26.37 3.28
CA SER A 161 -36.12 26.55 3.92
C SER A 161 -35.40 27.82 3.44
N GLY A 162 -35.36 28.05 2.12
CA GLY A 162 -34.70 29.22 1.53
C GLY A 162 -35.25 30.56 2.02
N VAL A 163 -36.57 30.65 2.26
CA VAL A 163 -37.21 31.89 2.77
C VAL A 163 -36.78 32.18 4.21
N VAL A 164 -36.63 31.18 5.07
CA VAL A 164 -36.19 31.37 6.47
C VAL A 164 -34.73 31.86 6.52
N CYS A 165 -33.83 31.23 5.76
CA CYS A 165 -32.43 31.64 5.70
C CYS A 165 -32.25 33.07 5.14
N PHE A 166 -33.05 33.48 4.15
CA PHE A 166 -33.02 34.82 3.59
C PHE A 166 -33.49 35.90 4.57
N LEU A 167 -34.47 35.60 5.43
CA LEU A 167 -34.98 36.53 6.45
C LEU A 167 -34.01 36.71 7.63
N VAL A 168 -33.22 35.67 7.96
CA VAL A 168 -32.12 35.79 8.95
C VAL A 168 -30.98 36.64 8.39
N TRP A 169 -30.59 36.44 7.12
CA TRP A 169 -29.53 37.24 6.48
C TRP A 169 -29.89 38.74 6.37
N ASN A 170 -31.15 39.06 6.08
CA ASN A 170 -31.62 40.46 6.00
C ASN A 170 -31.88 41.13 7.38
N GLY A 171 -31.55 40.48 8.50
CA GLY A 171 -31.56 41.10 9.83
C GLY A 171 -32.95 41.42 10.40
N THR A 172 -34.04 40.90 9.82
CA THR A 172 -35.42 41.16 10.27
C THR A 172 -35.86 40.31 11.47
N ILE A 173 -35.06 39.33 11.90
CA ILE A 173 -35.33 38.47 13.05
C ILE A 173 -34.06 38.39 13.92
N SER A 174 -34.19 38.70 15.21
CA SER A 174 -33.18 38.37 16.23
C SER A 174 -33.71 37.28 17.14
N LEU A 175 -32.89 36.28 17.41
CA LEU A 175 -33.12 35.25 18.43
C LEU A 175 -32.19 35.52 19.63
N PRO A 176 -32.61 35.20 20.86
CA PRO A 176 -32.04 35.83 22.05
C PRO A 176 -30.71 35.20 22.48
N ALA A 177 -29.67 36.04 22.59
CA ALA A 177 -28.52 35.74 23.42
C ALA A 177 -28.87 36.06 24.89
N GLY A 178 -28.57 35.13 25.80
CA GLY A 178 -28.69 35.36 27.24
C GLY A 178 -27.44 36.07 27.75
N ASP A 179 -27.62 37.28 28.28
CA ASP A 179 -26.58 38.02 28.98
C ASP A 179 -27.19 38.73 30.20
N LYS A 180 -26.48 38.70 31.33
CA LYS A 180 -26.64 39.43 32.60
C LYS A 180 -25.97 38.68 33.75
N THR A 181 -25.26 39.30 34.69
CA THR A 181 -24.56 40.61 34.73
C THR A 181 -23.73 40.57 36.00
N ILE A 182 -22.46 40.98 35.95
CA ILE A 182 -21.65 41.17 37.15
C ILE A 182 -22.11 42.45 37.87
N THR A 183 -22.39 42.37 39.17
CA THR A 183 -22.50 43.53 40.05
C THR A 183 -21.27 43.61 40.94
N VAL A 184 -20.45 44.64 40.72
CA VAL A 184 -19.33 45.01 41.58
C VAL A 184 -19.84 45.96 42.66
N GLU A 185 -19.65 45.61 43.93
CA GLU A 185 -19.65 46.60 45.02
C GLU A 185 -18.20 46.79 45.50
N VAL A 186 -17.79 48.06 45.57
CA VAL A 186 -16.47 48.47 46.07
C VAL A 186 -16.63 48.94 47.51
N THR A 187 -15.80 48.41 48.40
CA THR A 187 -15.45 49.05 49.68
C THR A 187 -13.94 48.95 49.86
N GLU A 188 -13.33 50.06 50.29
CA GLU A 188 -11.88 50.23 50.45
C GLU A 188 -11.46 50.19 51.93
N GLU A 189 -10.14 50.10 52.15
CA GLU A 189 -9.41 50.18 53.44
C GLU A 189 -9.54 48.93 54.35
N GLU A 190 -8.49 48.43 55.04
CA GLU A 190 -7.15 48.99 55.34
C GLU A 190 -6.00 48.01 54.99
N THR A 191 -4.77 48.53 54.92
CA THR A 191 -3.53 47.75 54.81
C THR A 191 -2.89 47.50 56.18
N GLU A 192 -2.59 46.25 56.56
CA GLU A 192 -1.52 46.00 57.54
C GLU A 192 -0.73 44.69 57.35
N SER A 193 0.59 44.87 57.33
CA SER A 193 1.72 43.97 57.64
C SER A 193 1.50 42.48 58.02
N ALA A 194 1.97 41.60 57.13
CA ALA A 194 2.87 40.45 57.38
C ALA A 194 2.60 39.45 58.54
N SER A 195 2.45 38.18 58.15
CA SER A 195 3.20 37.06 58.76
C SER A 195 3.23 35.84 57.82
N GLU A 196 4.40 35.21 57.69
CA GLU A 196 4.53 33.87 57.10
C GLU A 196 4.04 32.85 58.14
N GLU A 197 2.91 32.19 57.89
CA GLU A 197 2.54 30.96 58.59
C GLU A 197 2.45 29.80 57.62
N ALA A 198 3.19 28.73 57.92
CA ALA A 198 3.16 27.49 57.17
C ALA A 198 1.81 26.79 57.39
N THR A 199 0.93 26.85 56.39
CA THR A 199 -0.28 26.06 56.36
C THR A 199 0.06 24.58 56.22
N SER A 200 -0.10 23.86 57.32
CA SER A 200 -0.16 22.39 57.34
C SER A 200 -1.19 21.87 56.34
N ALA A 201 -0.92 20.70 55.75
CA ALA A 201 -1.78 20.01 54.80
C ALA A 201 -3.27 20.17 55.11
N ALA A 202 -3.97 20.88 54.23
CA ALA A 202 -5.42 20.83 54.16
C ALA A 202 -5.77 19.54 53.41
N ASP A 203 -6.38 18.61 54.13
CA ASP A 203 -6.98 17.40 53.57
C ASP A 203 -8.21 17.83 52.76
N SER A 204 -7.99 18.21 51.49
CA SER A 204 -9.09 18.45 50.55
C SER A 204 -9.65 17.09 50.18
N ASP A 205 -10.75 16.73 50.83
CA ASP A 205 -11.56 15.54 50.56
C ASP A 205 -12.22 15.69 49.17
N VAL A 206 -11.41 15.51 48.12
CA VAL A 206 -11.82 15.62 46.72
C VAL A 206 -12.69 14.43 46.40
N ASN A 207 -14.01 14.64 46.44
CA ASN A 207 -15.00 13.64 46.13
C ASN A 207 -14.84 13.15 44.67
N PRO A 208 -14.38 11.89 44.42
CA PRO A 208 -14.13 11.42 43.07
C PRO A 208 -15.41 11.40 42.23
N ASP A 209 -16.56 11.08 42.85
CA ASP A 209 -17.84 10.94 42.13
C ASP A 209 -18.42 12.30 41.69
N GLU A 210 -17.97 13.40 42.27
CA GLU A 210 -18.28 14.75 41.81
C GLU A 210 -17.24 15.26 40.80
N LEU A 211 -15.96 14.88 40.96
CA LEU A 211 -14.88 15.22 40.03
C LEU A 211 -15.05 14.56 38.65
N PHE A 212 -15.53 13.31 38.61
CA PHE A 212 -15.60 12.47 37.40
C PHE A 212 -17.03 12.22 36.88
N ALA A 213 -18.03 12.99 37.33
CA ALA A 213 -19.44 12.76 36.97
C ALA A 213 -19.72 12.81 35.46
N GLU A 214 -18.99 13.64 34.71
CA GLU A 214 -19.11 13.75 33.24
C GLU A 214 -18.46 12.55 32.53
N GLU A 215 -17.30 12.10 33.03
CA GLU A 215 -16.60 10.91 32.54
C GLU A 215 -17.39 9.63 32.81
N ASP A 216 -18.07 9.52 33.94
CA ASP A 216 -18.91 8.36 34.28
C ASP A 216 -20.15 8.26 33.37
N GLU A 217 -20.77 9.38 32.98
CA GLU A 217 -21.84 9.40 31.97
C GLU A 217 -21.29 9.03 30.58
N LEU A 218 -20.15 9.59 30.17
CA LEU A 218 -19.52 9.31 28.88
C LEU A 218 -19.06 7.84 28.78
N LEU A 219 -18.53 7.26 29.86
CA LEU A 219 -18.15 5.85 29.95
C LEU A 219 -19.35 4.92 29.80
N ALA A 220 -20.47 5.25 30.46
CA ALA A 220 -21.72 4.50 30.30
C ALA A 220 -22.27 4.57 28.86
N GLU A 221 -22.23 5.75 28.24
CA GLU A 221 -22.60 5.92 26.83
C GLU A 221 -21.69 5.12 25.90
N ALA A 222 -20.38 5.21 26.08
CA ALA A 222 -19.39 4.54 25.25
C ALA A 222 -19.51 3.01 25.34
N LYS A 223 -19.70 2.47 26.55
CA LYS A 223 -19.98 1.05 26.80
C LYS A 223 -21.28 0.58 26.13
N SER A 224 -22.27 1.45 25.98
CA SER A 224 -23.47 1.17 25.17
C SER A 224 -23.15 1.14 23.67
N ARG A 225 -22.42 2.14 23.15
CA ARG A 225 -22.03 2.24 21.73
C ARG A 225 -21.26 1.02 21.23
N ILE A 226 -20.31 0.50 22.01
CA ILE A 226 -19.52 -0.69 21.62
C ILE A 226 -20.32 -2.01 21.61
N THR A 227 -21.63 -1.98 21.86
CA THR A 227 -22.54 -3.12 21.64
C THR A 227 -23.23 -3.11 20.28
N VAL A 228 -23.06 -2.04 19.50
CA VAL A 228 -23.70 -1.84 18.20
C VAL A 228 -22.61 -1.70 17.13
N ASP A 229 -22.51 -2.65 16.21
CA ASP A 229 -21.42 -2.74 15.21
C ASP A 229 -21.12 -1.42 14.48
N ALA A 230 -22.18 -0.70 14.06
CA ALA A 230 -22.07 0.58 13.35
C ALA A 230 -21.52 1.74 14.22
N GLU A 231 -21.53 1.60 15.54
CA GLU A 231 -21.12 2.61 16.52
C GLU A 231 -19.82 2.24 17.25
N ILE A 232 -19.23 1.06 17.00
CA ILE A 232 -18.02 0.58 17.68
C ILE A 232 -16.90 1.64 17.66
N VAL A 233 -16.60 2.23 16.49
CA VAL A 233 -15.54 3.25 16.35
C VAL A 233 -15.86 4.52 17.13
N ASN A 234 -17.12 4.95 17.17
CA ASN A 234 -17.51 6.10 18.00
C ASN A 234 -17.38 5.76 19.49
N GLY A 235 -17.73 4.53 19.90
CA GLY A 235 -17.53 4.03 21.25
C GLY A 235 -16.05 3.95 21.65
N MET A 236 -15.17 3.50 20.75
CA MET A 236 -13.71 3.50 20.96
C MET A 236 -13.17 4.91 21.22
N ASN A 237 -13.51 5.87 20.36
CA ASN A 237 -13.10 7.27 20.53
C ASN A 237 -13.62 7.88 21.85
N ASN A 238 -14.84 7.54 22.27
CA ASN A 238 -15.39 8.00 23.54
C ASN A 238 -14.63 7.38 24.74
N LEU A 239 -14.19 6.11 24.65
CA LEU A 239 -13.40 5.45 25.70
C LEU A 239 -11.99 6.04 25.82
N GLU A 240 -11.34 6.34 24.69
CA GLU A 240 -10.07 7.07 24.62
C GLU A 240 -10.22 8.44 25.32
N ALA A 241 -11.28 9.20 25.00
CA ALA A 241 -11.56 10.47 25.66
C ALA A 241 -11.83 10.35 27.18
N VAL A 242 -12.52 9.30 27.64
CA VAL A 242 -12.72 9.04 29.08
C VAL A 242 -11.37 8.78 29.77
N ILE A 243 -10.48 8.00 29.15
CA ILE A 243 -9.15 7.71 29.68
C ILE A 243 -8.35 9.01 29.81
N ASP A 244 -8.22 9.77 28.73
CA ASP A 244 -7.45 11.03 28.70
C ASP A 244 -7.95 12.04 29.75
N GLN A 245 -9.27 12.24 29.84
CA GLN A 245 -9.89 13.17 30.78
C GLN A 245 -9.72 12.71 32.23
N SER A 246 -9.90 11.41 32.49
CA SER A 246 -9.74 10.84 33.83
C SER A 246 -8.29 10.92 34.32
N VAL A 247 -7.32 10.65 33.45
CA VAL A 247 -5.89 10.77 33.75
C VAL A 247 -5.53 12.24 34.02
N ALA A 248 -5.93 13.17 33.14
CA ALA A 248 -5.63 14.60 33.30
C ALA A 248 -6.17 15.17 34.61
N LYS A 249 -7.44 14.89 34.96
CA LYS A 249 -8.05 15.34 36.23
C LYS A 249 -7.34 14.76 37.46
N ALA A 250 -6.86 13.52 37.40
CA ALA A 250 -6.11 12.90 38.50
C ALA A 250 -4.68 13.48 38.62
N GLU A 251 -4.03 13.81 37.51
CA GLU A 251 -2.75 14.53 37.48
C GLU A 251 -2.90 15.95 38.04
N GLU A 252 -3.97 16.67 37.70
CA GLU A 252 -4.29 18.01 38.25
C GLU A 252 -4.58 17.98 39.76
N ALA A 253 -5.25 16.93 40.24
CA ALA A 253 -5.46 16.70 41.68
C ALA A 253 -4.21 16.22 42.43
N GLY A 254 -3.17 15.78 41.71
CA GLY A 254 -1.92 15.26 42.29
C GLY A 254 -2.03 13.85 42.88
N ASP A 255 -3.11 13.12 42.60
CA ASP A 255 -3.35 11.76 43.10
C ASP A 255 -3.95 10.88 41.99
N THR A 256 -3.11 10.00 41.43
CA THR A 256 -3.50 9.06 40.37
C THR A 256 -4.51 8.00 40.84
N SER A 257 -4.64 7.76 42.14
CA SER A 257 -5.57 6.75 42.68
C SER A 257 -7.04 7.15 42.51
N LEU A 258 -7.34 8.45 42.42
CA LEU A 258 -8.70 8.99 42.24
C LEU A 258 -9.37 8.50 40.93
N ALA A 259 -8.58 8.25 39.89
CA ALA A 259 -9.05 7.80 38.58
C ALA A 259 -8.79 6.30 38.31
N ALA A 260 -8.19 5.57 39.26
CA ALA A 260 -7.65 4.22 38.98
C ALA A 260 -8.69 3.24 38.43
N ASP A 261 -9.84 3.10 39.12
CA ASP A 261 -10.90 2.18 38.69
C ASP A 261 -11.52 2.60 37.35
N ARG A 262 -11.72 3.91 37.14
CA ARG A 262 -12.31 4.48 35.91
C ARG A 262 -11.42 4.26 34.70
N VAL A 263 -10.12 4.53 34.82
CA VAL A 263 -9.12 4.32 33.76
C VAL A 263 -8.98 2.84 33.43
N THR A 264 -8.89 1.95 34.44
CA THR A 264 -8.83 0.51 34.21
C THR A 264 -10.11 -0.03 33.56
N GLU A 265 -11.30 0.42 33.95
CA GLU A 265 -12.57 0.00 33.35
C GLU A 265 -12.74 0.52 31.91
N ALA A 266 -12.38 1.78 31.65
CA ALA A 266 -12.42 2.38 30.33
C ALA A 266 -11.43 1.69 29.38
N TYR A 267 -10.20 1.43 29.82
CA TYR A 267 -9.19 0.70 29.04
C TYR A 267 -9.62 -0.73 28.72
N LEU A 268 -10.15 -1.48 29.70
CA LEU A 268 -10.69 -2.83 29.46
C LEU A 268 -11.85 -2.83 28.45
N SER A 269 -12.72 -1.82 28.52
CA SER A 269 -13.81 -1.61 27.57
C SER A 269 -13.28 -1.26 26.18
N TYR A 270 -12.19 -0.49 26.09
CA TYR A 270 -11.54 -0.08 24.84
C TYR A 270 -10.88 -1.27 24.14
N VAL A 271 -10.09 -2.07 24.85
CA VAL A 271 -9.50 -3.32 24.33
C VAL A 271 -10.59 -4.30 23.86
N THR A 272 -11.71 -4.38 24.60
CA THR A 272 -12.88 -5.18 24.17
C THR A 272 -13.50 -4.66 22.86
N ALA A 273 -13.50 -3.36 22.64
CA ALA A 273 -14.01 -2.73 21.42
C ALA A 273 -13.06 -2.92 20.22
N VAL A 274 -11.75 -2.77 20.43
CA VAL A 274 -10.69 -3.10 19.45
C VAL A 274 -10.83 -4.54 18.97
N GLY A 275 -10.99 -5.50 19.88
CA GLY A 275 -11.19 -6.92 19.55
C GLY A 275 -12.42 -7.16 18.66
N LYS A 276 -13.56 -6.55 19.01
CA LYS A 276 -14.80 -6.62 18.19
C LYS A 276 -14.63 -5.98 16.81
N HIS A 277 -13.94 -4.84 16.74
CA HIS A 277 -13.71 -4.14 15.48
C HIS A 277 -12.81 -4.97 14.56
N LYS A 278 -11.74 -5.55 15.12
CA LYS A 278 -10.90 -6.55 14.45
C LYS A 278 -11.71 -7.72 13.91
N ASP A 279 -12.63 -8.31 14.69
CA ASP A 279 -13.46 -9.43 14.21
C ASP A 279 -14.43 -9.01 13.09
N MET A 280 -14.98 -7.80 13.14
CA MET A 280 -15.83 -7.23 12.08
C MET A 280 -15.04 -6.99 10.78
N LEU A 281 -13.82 -6.49 10.89
CA LEU A 281 -12.92 -6.24 9.75
C LEU A 281 -12.39 -7.55 9.16
N ASP A 282 -12.04 -8.53 10.00
CA ASP A 282 -11.58 -9.86 9.57
C ASP A 282 -12.66 -10.67 8.82
N GLY A 283 -13.95 -10.38 9.10
CA GLY A 283 -15.08 -10.91 8.34
C GLY A 283 -15.35 -10.22 6.98
N SER A 284 -14.60 -9.18 6.64
CA SER A 284 -14.79 -8.41 5.39
C SER A 284 -13.96 -8.97 4.22
N THR A 285 -14.02 -8.35 3.04
CA THR A 285 -13.23 -8.78 1.86
C THR A 285 -11.73 -8.60 2.12
N LEU A 286 -11.00 -9.71 2.09
CA LEU A 286 -9.56 -9.80 2.39
C LEU A 286 -8.72 -8.75 1.63
N SER A 287 -7.92 -7.96 2.35
CA SER A 287 -7.02 -6.95 1.80
C SER A 287 -5.99 -6.47 2.83
N GLY A 288 -4.79 -6.07 2.39
CA GLY A 288 -3.78 -5.51 3.31
C GLY A 288 -4.22 -4.23 4.02
N GLY A 289 -5.15 -3.46 3.45
CA GLY A 289 -5.71 -2.29 4.14
C GLY A 289 -6.50 -2.64 5.41
N ILE A 290 -7.19 -3.79 5.43
CA ILE A 290 -7.83 -4.31 6.65
C ILE A 290 -6.77 -4.77 7.66
N TYR A 291 -5.76 -5.52 7.21
CA TYR A 291 -4.64 -5.92 8.06
C TYR A 291 -3.97 -4.70 8.72
N GLY A 292 -3.58 -3.72 7.93
CA GLY A 292 -2.87 -2.53 8.40
C GLY A 292 -3.69 -1.69 9.38
N GLN A 293 -5.02 -1.57 9.15
CA GLN A 293 -5.92 -0.96 10.12
C GLN A 293 -5.95 -1.73 11.44
N VAL A 294 -6.20 -3.05 11.40
CA VAL A 294 -6.33 -3.87 12.62
C VAL A 294 -5.04 -3.88 13.42
N MET A 295 -3.89 -4.04 12.75
CA MET A 295 -2.59 -4.02 13.39
C MET A 295 -2.30 -2.67 14.05
N MET A 296 -2.60 -1.55 13.37
CA MET A 296 -2.45 -0.21 13.95
C MET A 296 -3.37 0.00 15.17
N GLU A 297 -4.64 -0.39 15.09
CA GLU A 297 -5.58 -0.25 16.23
C GLU A 297 -5.17 -1.11 17.43
N MET A 298 -4.57 -2.28 17.19
CA MET A 298 -4.00 -3.11 18.26
C MET A 298 -2.69 -2.53 18.83
N GLU A 299 -1.82 -1.96 17.99
CA GLU A 299 -0.57 -1.33 18.41
C GLU A 299 -0.81 -0.03 19.20
N ASP A 300 -1.71 0.84 18.73
CA ASP A 300 -2.16 2.04 19.44
C ASP A 300 -2.74 1.67 20.82
N ALA A 301 -3.54 0.60 20.90
CA ALA A 301 -4.12 0.12 22.15
C ALA A 301 -3.09 -0.52 23.11
N ILE A 302 -2.08 -1.23 22.60
CA ILE A 302 -0.95 -1.71 23.42
C ILE A 302 -0.14 -0.52 23.96
N ALA A 303 0.20 0.44 23.11
CA ALA A 303 0.98 1.62 23.48
C ALA A 303 0.26 2.47 24.56
N LEU A 304 -1.06 2.66 24.44
CA LEU A 304 -1.87 3.29 25.47
C LEU A 304 -1.82 2.51 26.79
N GLY A 305 -1.92 1.18 26.76
CA GLY A 305 -1.80 0.34 27.94
C GLY A 305 -0.43 0.47 28.63
N ASP A 306 0.65 0.47 27.85
CA ASP A 306 2.01 0.64 28.37
C ASP A 306 2.24 2.05 28.94
N GLU A 307 1.66 3.10 28.34
CA GLU A 307 1.68 4.46 28.91
C GLU A 307 0.92 4.51 30.25
N LEU A 308 -0.29 3.96 30.31
CA LEU A 308 -1.09 3.91 31.54
C LEU A 308 -0.38 3.13 32.65
N ALA A 309 0.24 2.00 32.33
CA ALA A 309 1.06 1.25 33.27
C ALA A 309 2.25 2.08 33.79
N SER A 310 2.88 2.90 32.93
CA SER A 310 3.97 3.80 33.34
C SER A 310 3.52 4.92 34.29
N LYS A 311 2.25 5.35 34.20
CA LYS A 311 1.60 6.30 35.13
C LYS A 311 1.08 5.64 36.42
N GLY A 312 1.21 4.32 36.55
CA GLY A 312 0.84 3.55 37.74
C GLY A 312 -0.58 2.96 37.72
N TYR A 313 -1.29 3.01 36.60
CA TYR A 313 -2.59 2.36 36.44
C TYR A 313 -2.44 0.84 36.28
N ASN A 314 -3.38 0.08 36.85
CA ASN A 314 -3.37 -1.38 36.77
C ASN A 314 -4.06 -1.84 35.47
N VAL A 315 -3.27 -1.99 34.40
CA VAL A 315 -3.71 -2.46 33.09
C VAL A 315 -2.82 -3.61 32.60
N ASP A 316 -3.38 -4.50 31.77
CA ASP A 316 -2.67 -5.65 31.18
C ASP A 316 -2.73 -5.59 29.65
N THR A 317 -1.57 -5.58 29.00
CA THR A 317 -1.42 -5.62 27.54
C THR A 317 -1.17 -7.03 27.00
N SER A 318 -0.85 -8.01 27.85
CA SER A 318 -0.35 -9.34 27.42
C SER A 318 -1.35 -10.15 26.60
N SER A 319 -2.64 -10.05 26.94
CA SER A 319 -3.73 -10.67 26.19
C SER A 319 -3.91 -10.05 24.80
N LEU A 320 -3.68 -8.74 24.67
CA LEU A 320 -3.81 -8.00 23.41
C LEU A 320 -2.61 -8.24 22.49
N VAL A 321 -1.39 -8.28 23.03
CA VAL A 321 -0.18 -8.71 22.29
C VAL A 321 -0.38 -10.12 21.72
N SER A 322 -0.88 -11.05 22.54
CA SER A 322 -1.15 -12.43 22.10
C SER A 322 -2.19 -12.50 20.97
N ALA A 323 -3.26 -11.69 21.06
CA ALA A 323 -4.30 -11.62 20.04
C ALA A 323 -3.83 -10.97 18.74
N LYS A 324 -2.91 -10.00 18.82
CA LYS A 324 -2.24 -9.36 17.67
C LYS A 324 -1.35 -10.36 16.92
N ASP A 325 -0.50 -11.10 17.64
CA ASP A 325 0.40 -12.09 17.04
C ASP A 325 -0.39 -13.25 16.40
N GLU A 326 -1.52 -13.66 17.00
CA GLU A 326 -2.44 -14.63 16.41
C GLU A 326 -3.16 -14.07 15.17
N PHE A 327 -3.59 -12.81 15.19
CA PHE A 327 -4.20 -12.15 14.03
C PHE A 327 -3.20 -12.02 12.87
N ASP A 328 -1.98 -11.55 13.12
CA ASP A 328 -0.94 -11.42 12.09
C ASP A 328 -0.73 -12.74 11.34
N LYS A 329 -0.43 -13.80 12.10
CA LYS A 329 -0.23 -15.14 11.55
C LYS A 329 -1.45 -15.62 10.75
N THR A 330 -2.64 -15.57 11.35
CA THR A 330 -3.85 -16.12 10.71
C THR A 330 -4.30 -15.32 9.50
N TYR A 331 -4.08 -13.99 9.47
CA TYR A 331 -4.40 -13.16 8.32
C TYR A 331 -3.38 -13.35 7.18
N THR A 332 -2.09 -13.48 7.51
CA THR A 332 -1.02 -13.87 6.59
C THR A 332 -1.32 -15.21 5.93
N ASP A 333 -1.69 -16.23 6.71
CA ASP A 333 -2.11 -17.54 6.18
C ASP A 333 -3.33 -17.41 5.24
N LYS A 334 -4.34 -16.57 5.57
CA LYS A 334 -5.50 -16.34 4.69
C LYS A 334 -5.12 -15.72 3.35
N ILE A 335 -4.25 -14.71 3.34
CA ILE A 335 -3.77 -14.05 2.11
C ILE A 335 -3.03 -15.05 1.23
N ILE A 336 -2.10 -15.80 1.83
CA ILE A 336 -1.28 -16.81 1.15
C ILE A 336 -2.18 -17.87 0.51
N ASN A 337 -3.06 -18.50 1.29
CA ASN A 337 -3.96 -19.52 0.77
C ASN A 337 -4.90 -18.97 -0.33
N THR A 338 -5.42 -17.75 -0.18
CA THR A 338 -6.28 -17.11 -1.21
C THR A 338 -5.52 -16.84 -2.51
N PHE A 339 -4.24 -16.47 -2.42
CA PHE A 339 -3.40 -16.29 -3.60
C PHE A 339 -3.05 -17.62 -4.26
N ASP A 340 -2.69 -18.61 -3.45
CA ASP A 340 -2.29 -19.95 -3.88
C ASP A 340 -3.46 -20.71 -4.50
N GLU A 341 -4.71 -20.40 -4.11
CA GLU A 341 -5.90 -20.90 -4.80
C GLU A 341 -5.97 -20.46 -6.27
N PHE A 342 -5.47 -19.27 -6.66
CA PHE A 342 -5.51 -18.84 -8.07
C PHE A 342 -4.81 -19.84 -8.98
N THR A 343 -3.71 -20.43 -8.49
CA THR A 343 -2.87 -21.40 -9.20
C THR A 343 -3.64 -22.67 -9.62
N SER A 344 -4.65 -23.04 -8.83
CA SER A 344 -5.45 -24.26 -9.00
C SER A 344 -6.64 -24.09 -9.97
N ARG A 345 -6.96 -22.86 -10.40
CA ARG A 345 -8.14 -22.55 -11.20
C ARG A 345 -7.87 -22.81 -12.69
N GLU A 346 -8.79 -23.54 -13.35
CA GLU A 346 -8.74 -23.84 -14.80
C GLU A 346 -8.59 -22.57 -15.68
N ALA A 347 -9.13 -21.44 -15.21
CA ALA A 347 -8.88 -20.12 -15.79
C ALA A 347 -8.70 -19.09 -14.67
N TRP A 348 -7.45 -18.78 -14.33
CA TRP A 348 -7.11 -17.79 -13.30
C TRP A 348 -6.94 -16.37 -13.89
N SER A 349 -7.14 -15.35 -13.06
CA SER A 349 -7.08 -13.96 -13.49
C SER A 349 -5.80 -13.27 -13.01
N ARG A 350 -4.95 -12.91 -13.97
CA ARG A 350 -3.78 -12.01 -13.80
C ARG A 350 -4.15 -10.62 -13.23
N THR A 351 -5.45 -10.27 -13.20
CA THR A 351 -5.96 -9.02 -12.62
C THR A 351 -6.43 -9.21 -11.17
N GLU A 352 -7.02 -10.36 -10.87
CA GLU A 352 -7.54 -10.69 -9.52
C GLU A 352 -6.39 -10.94 -8.53
N SER A 353 -5.41 -11.74 -8.97
CA SER A 353 -4.12 -11.93 -8.29
C SER A 353 -3.38 -10.63 -8.03
N TRP A 354 -3.29 -9.75 -9.02
CA TRP A 354 -2.68 -8.43 -8.85
C TRP A 354 -3.45 -7.54 -7.88
N ASN A 355 -4.78 -7.49 -7.96
CA ASN A 355 -5.58 -6.69 -7.04
C ASN A 355 -5.41 -7.16 -5.59
N LEU A 356 -5.37 -8.49 -5.34
CA LEU A 356 -5.10 -9.03 -4.00
C LEU A 356 -3.72 -8.58 -3.48
N MET A 357 -2.65 -8.82 -4.24
CA MET A 357 -1.30 -8.58 -3.75
C MET A 357 -0.91 -7.10 -3.73
N SER A 358 -1.39 -6.28 -4.66
CA SER A 358 -1.05 -4.85 -4.72
C SER A 358 -1.70 -4.02 -3.64
N GLU A 359 -2.87 -4.42 -3.11
CA GLU A 359 -3.43 -3.83 -1.88
C GLU A 359 -2.81 -4.39 -0.60
N THR A 360 -1.97 -5.43 -0.72
CA THR A 360 -1.32 -6.13 0.40
C THR A 360 0.09 -5.63 0.68
N ALA A 361 0.84 -5.30 -0.36
CA ALA A 361 2.28 -5.04 -0.27
C ALA A 361 2.69 -3.93 0.69
N ASP A 362 1.93 -2.83 0.74
CA ASP A 362 2.27 -1.67 1.58
C ASP A 362 2.04 -1.90 3.09
N ASN A 363 1.40 -3.03 3.48
CA ASN A 363 0.93 -3.25 4.86
C ASN A 363 1.47 -4.51 5.53
N MET A 364 1.83 -5.56 4.78
CA MET A 364 2.02 -6.92 5.33
C MET A 364 3.45 -7.48 5.31
N PHE A 365 4.44 -6.73 4.83
CA PHE A 365 5.85 -7.15 4.90
C PHE A 365 6.81 -5.97 4.92
N ASP A 366 7.98 -6.17 5.52
CA ASP A 366 9.12 -5.26 5.38
C ASP A 366 9.68 -5.38 3.94
N PRO A 367 9.78 -4.29 3.15
CA PRO A 367 10.34 -4.34 1.80
C PRO A 367 11.79 -4.84 1.72
N SER A 368 12.53 -4.84 2.83
CA SER A 368 13.89 -5.38 2.94
C SER A 368 13.94 -6.89 3.25
N ASP A 369 12.84 -7.49 3.74
CA ASP A 369 12.68 -8.94 3.84
C ASP A 369 12.36 -9.52 2.45
N LEU A 370 13.41 -9.77 1.67
CA LEU A 370 13.29 -10.21 0.29
C LEU A 370 12.64 -11.61 0.18
N ASP A 371 12.70 -12.43 1.21
CA ASP A 371 12.18 -13.80 1.21
C ASP A 371 10.85 -13.96 1.95
N ASN A 372 10.24 -12.84 2.35
CA ASN A 372 8.90 -12.81 2.89
C ASN A 372 7.88 -13.53 1.97
N PRO A 373 7.09 -14.51 2.47
CA PRO A 373 6.15 -15.27 1.66
C PRO A 373 5.09 -14.43 0.92
N ILE A 374 4.72 -13.26 1.46
CA ILE A 374 3.79 -12.30 0.85
C ILE A 374 4.52 -11.50 -0.25
N ARG A 375 5.76 -11.05 -0.01
CA ARG A 375 6.58 -10.33 -1.01
C ARG A 375 6.84 -11.19 -2.25
N LEU A 376 7.19 -12.46 -2.06
CA LEU A 376 7.45 -13.38 -3.18
C LEU A 376 6.20 -13.55 -4.06
N ARG A 377 5.01 -13.69 -3.44
CA ARG A 377 3.71 -13.74 -4.14
C ARG A 377 3.39 -12.43 -4.86
N TYR A 378 3.72 -11.29 -4.26
CA TYR A 378 3.60 -9.97 -4.90
C TYR A 378 4.49 -9.85 -6.15
N ALA A 379 5.76 -10.26 -6.08
CA ALA A 379 6.69 -10.23 -7.22
C ALA A 379 6.17 -11.07 -8.41
N TYR A 380 5.56 -12.23 -8.13
CA TYR A 380 4.90 -13.07 -9.13
C TYR A 380 3.64 -12.41 -9.70
N ALA A 381 2.77 -11.86 -8.84
CA ALA A 381 1.58 -11.14 -9.28
C ALA A 381 1.92 -9.94 -10.18
N LEU A 382 2.97 -9.18 -9.83
CA LEU A 382 3.51 -8.07 -10.61
C LEU A 382 4.04 -8.52 -11.97
N SER A 383 4.78 -9.63 -12.01
CA SER A 383 5.32 -10.23 -13.24
C SER A 383 4.20 -10.52 -14.24
N TRP A 384 3.19 -11.28 -13.80
CA TRP A 384 2.04 -11.67 -14.62
C TRP A 384 1.12 -10.51 -15.01
N TRP A 385 0.91 -9.56 -14.10
CA TRP A 385 0.19 -8.33 -14.42
C TRP A 385 0.90 -7.51 -15.49
N THR A 386 2.22 -7.38 -15.39
CA THR A 386 3.03 -6.62 -16.35
C THR A 386 3.05 -7.28 -17.72
N GLN A 387 3.21 -8.61 -17.76
CA GLN A 387 3.09 -9.40 -18.99
C GLN A 387 1.71 -9.20 -19.66
N LYS A 388 0.61 -9.24 -18.89
CA LYS A 388 -0.75 -8.92 -19.39
C LYS A 388 -0.86 -7.51 -19.98
N GLN A 389 -0.25 -6.52 -19.34
CA GLN A 389 -0.22 -5.16 -19.87
C GLN A 389 0.55 -5.10 -21.19
N ILE A 390 1.75 -5.68 -21.24
CA ILE A 390 2.60 -5.73 -22.42
C ILE A 390 1.89 -6.39 -23.60
N GLU A 391 1.27 -7.55 -23.41
CA GLU A 391 0.47 -8.22 -24.45
C GLU A 391 -0.64 -7.31 -24.99
N THR A 392 -1.33 -6.59 -24.10
CA THR A 392 -2.41 -5.67 -24.46
C THR A 392 -1.89 -4.45 -25.24
N GLU A 393 -0.76 -3.90 -24.80
CA GLU A 393 -0.10 -2.73 -25.38
C GLU A 393 0.61 -3.04 -26.72
N LEU A 394 1.09 -4.26 -26.92
CA LEU A 394 1.57 -4.75 -28.22
C LEU A 394 0.41 -5.01 -29.17
N ALA A 395 -0.64 -5.70 -28.72
CA ALA A 395 -1.80 -6.04 -29.56
C ALA A 395 -2.60 -4.82 -30.05
N ASN A 396 -2.55 -3.70 -29.32
CA ASN A 396 -3.14 -2.42 -29.74
C ASN A 396 -2.12 -1.44 -30.37
N GLY A 397 -0.84 -1.82 -30.46
CA GLY A 397 0.23 -1.02 -31.07
C GLY A 397 0.65 0.23 -30.28
N THR A 398 0.39 0.29 -28.96
CA THR A 398 0.81 1.43 -28.12
C THR A 398 2.23 1.29 -27.55
N ILE A 399 2.85 0.10 -27.64
CA ILE A 399 4.30 -0.11 -27.44
C ILE A 399 4.91 -0.94 -28.59
N THR A 400 6.23 -0.84 -28.75
CA THR A 400 7.05 -1.73 -29.59
C THR A 400 7.64 -2.86 -28.74
N ALA A 401 8.25 -3.87 -29.37
CA ALA A 401 9.04 -4.89 -28.66
C ALA A 401 10.13 -4.25 -27.76
N LYS A 402 10.92 -3.30 -28.28
CA LYS A 402 11.87 -2.51 -27.46
C LYS A 402 11.19 -1.83 -26.26
N GLY A 403 10.01 -1.25 -26.45
CA GLY A 403 9.22 -0.65 -25.38
C GLY A 403 8.74 -1.65 -24.33
N ALA A 404 8.41 -2.88 -24.74
CA ALA A 404 8.10 -3.99 -23.84
C ALA A 404 9.33 -4.43 -23.03
N ALA A 405 10.48 -4.61 -23.68
CA ALA A 405 11.75 -4.92 -23.01
C ALA A 405 12.11 -3.85 -21.95
N ILE A 406 12.08 -2.57 -22.31
CA ILE A 406 12.34 -1.46 -21.37
C ILE A 406 11.36 -1.48 -20.19
N LYS A 407 10.07 -1.78 -20.44
CA LYS A 407 9.05 -1.88 -19.38
C LYS A 407 9.35 -3.01 -18.40
N ILE A 408 9.88 -4.14 -18.86
CA ILE A 408 10.34 -5.24 -17.99
C ILE A 408 11.60 -4.81 -17.22
N ALA A 409 12.61 -4.28 -17.90
CA ALA A 409 13.87 -3.84 -17.30
C ALA A 409 13.69 -2.80 -16.17
N ASN A 410 12.64 -2.00 -16.23
CA ASN A 410 12.30 -1.01 -15.20
C ASN A 410 11.59 -1.57 -13.97
N LEU A 411 11.22 -2.86 -13.97
CA LEU A 411 10.50 -3.55 -12.89
C LEU A 411 11.14 -4.88 -12.46
N ILE A 412 12.18 -5.34 -13.15
CA ILE A 412 12.74 -6.70 -12.99
C ILE A 412 13.32 -6.96 -11.59
N ASP A 413 13.81 -5.92 -10.92
CA ASP A 413 14.25 -5.91 -9.52
C ASP A 413 13.07 -6.07 -8.54
N VAL A 414 11.96 -5.36 -8.77
CA VAL A 414 10.73 -5.50 -7.98
C VAL A 414 10.03 -6.84 -8.23
N MET A 415 10.21 -7.42 -9.41
CA MET A 415 9.81 -8.79 -9.77
C MET A 415 10.76 -9.86 -9.21
N ASP A 416 11.72 -9.48 -8.37
CA ASP A 416 12.70 -10.37 -7.73
C ASP A 416 13.51 -11.22 -8.75
N TYR A 417 13.78 -10.63 -9.92
CA TYR A 417 14.44 -11.26 -11.07
C TYR A 417 13.75 -12.53 -11.59
N ASN A 418 12.41 -12.55 -11.56
CA ASN A 418 11.59 -13.66 -12.06
C ASN A 418 12.05 -14.16 -13.46
N PRO A 419 12.46 -15.45 -13.61
CA PRO A 419 13.00 -15.98 -14.86
C PRO A 419 12.08 -15.87 -16.07
N MET A 420 10.76 -15.97 -15.90
CA MET A 420 9.79 -15.74 -16.99
C MET A 420 9.95 -14.32 -17.55
N MET A 421 10.07 -13.32 -16.67
CA MET A 421 10.22 -11.93 -17.09
C MET A 421 11.59 -11.67 -17.75
N ILE A 422 12.66 -12.30 -17.28
CA ILE A 422 13.98 -12.25 -17.96
C ILE A 422 13.89 -12.87 -19.37
N ASN A 423 13.22 -14.02 -19.52
CA ASN A 423 13.05 -14.65 -20.84
C ASN A 423 12.23 -13.77 -21.79
N TYR A 424 11.12 -13.17 -21.33
CA TYR A 424 10.34 -12.21 -22.12
C TYR A 424 11.17 -10.97 -22.51
N TYR A 425 12.03 -10.47 -21.61
CA TYR A 425 12.95 -9.38 -21.93
C TYR A 425 13.89 -9.73 -23.08
N ILE A 426 14.55 -10.88 -23.03
CA ILE A 426 15.47 -11.37 -24.07
C ILE A 426 14.74 -11.49 -25.42
N ASN A 427 13.56 -12.12 -25.43
CA ASN A 427 12.76 -12.29 -26.64
C ASN A 427 12.40 -10.95 -27.31
N TYR A 428 11.99 -9.95 -26.51
CA TYR A 428 11.65 -8.62 -27.03
C TYR A 428 12.87 -7.80 -27.48
N MET A 429 14.04 -7.98 -26.85
CA MET A 429 15.30 -7.39 -27.31
C MET A 429 15.73 -7.98 -28.66
N HIS A 430 15.65 -9.29 -28.82
CA HIS A 430 15.89 -9.98 -30.08
C HIS A 430 14.92 -9.56 -31.19
N GLU A 431 13.62 -9.44 -30.89
CA GLU A 431 12.63 -8.93 -31.86
C GLU A 431 12.91 -7.47 -32.27
N ALA A 432 13.45 -6.66 -31.36
CA ALA A 432 13.87 -5.28 -31.64
C ALA A 432 15.23 -5.18 -32.37
N GLY A 433 16.03 -6.25 -32.42
CA GLY A 433 17.40 -6.23 -32.94
C GLY A 433 18.39 -5.51 -32.02
N GLU A 434 18.10 -5.44 -30.72
CA GLU A 434 18.93 -4.82 -29.69
C GLU A 434 19.83 -5.87 -29.01
N ASP A 435 21.02 -5.46 -28.56
CA ASP A 435 21.95 -6.35 -27.85
C ASP A 435 21.50 -6.58 -26.40
N CYS A 436 21.38 -7.86 -26.01
CA CYS A 436 21.13 -8.29 -24.64
C CYS A 436 22.00 -9.49 -24.22
N ALA A 437 23.14 -9.73 -24.87
CA ALA A 437 23.96 -10.93 -24.67
C ALA A 437 24.36 -11.17 -23.19
N GLY A 438 24.67 -10.12 -22.43
CA GLY A 438 24.99 -10.24 -21.00
C GLY A 438 23.79 -10.56 -20.09
N VAL A 439 22.56 -10.30 -20.56
CA VAL A 439 21.32 -10.75 -19.87
C VAL A 439 21.00 -12.19 -20.25
N GLU A 440 21.26 -12.58 -21.51
CA GLU A 440 21.10 -13.95 -21.98
C GLU A 440 22.10 -14.91 -21.29
N GLU A 441 23.38 -14.55 -21.19
CA GLU A 441 24.40 -15.27 -20.43
C GLU A 441 23.97 -15.46 -18.96
N ALA A 442 23.54 -14.39 -18.30
CA ALA A 442 23.05 -14.47 -16.92
C ALA A 442 21.79 -15.33 -16.76
N TYR A 443 20.90 -15.33 -17.75
CA TYR A 443 19.73 -16.22 -17.75
C TYR A 443 20.15 -17.69 -17.87
N GLN A 444 21.12 -18.02 -18.73
CA GLN A 444 21.64 -19.40 -18.80
C GLN A 444 22.31 -19.82 -17.49
N ASP A 445 23.10 -18.94 -16.85
CA ASP A 445 23.69 -19.23 -15.55
C ASP A 445 22.63 -19.54 -14.48
N ILE A 446 21.46 -18.88 -14.51
CA ILE A 446 20.32 -19.17 -13.62
C ILE A 446 19.73 -20.56 -13.91
N VAL A 447 19.54 -20.91 -15.19
CA VAL A 447 19.02 -22.23 -15.59
C VAL A 447 19.99 -23.33 -15.16
N GLU A 448 21.29 -23.16 -15.39
CA GLU A 448 22.33 -24.11 -15.00
C GLU A 448 22.45 -24.24 -13.47
N GLN A 449 22.40 -23.13 -12.72
CA GLN A 449 22.42 -23.13 -11.25
C GLN A 449 21.25 -23.93 -10.67
N ILE A 450 20.03 -23.69 -11.14
CA ILE A 450 18.82 -24.36 -10.63
C ILE A 450 18.82 -25.85 -11.04
N ALA A 451 19.24 -26.17 -12.26
CA ALA A 451 19.41 -27.55 -12.71
C ALA A 451 20.46 -28.30 -11.87
N GLY A 452 21.60 -27.65 -11.56
CA GLY A 452 22.68 -28.25 -10.79
C GLY A 452 22.39 -28.43 -9.30
N THR A 453 21.60 -27.55 -8.69
CA THR A 453 21.31 -27.54 -7.24
C THR A 453 19.97 -28.18 -6.87
N GLN A 454 18.92 -27.97 -7.67
CA GLN A 454 17.58 -28.51 -7.42
C GLN A 454 17.23 -29.70 -8.34
N GLY A 455 18.00 -29.95 -9.40
CA GLY A 455 17.67 -31.00 -10.38
C GLY A 455 16.49 -30.65 -11.27
N LEU A 456 16.25 -29.35 -11.52
CA LEU A 456 15.10 -28.83 -12.27
C LEU A 456 15.56 -27.91 -13.42
N THR A 457 15.15 -28.23 -14.63
CA THR A 457 15.48 -27.46 -15.83
C THR A 457 14.32 -26.53 -16.20
N ILE A 458 14.52 -25.22 -16.05
CA ILE A 458 13.51 -24.21 -16.42
C ILE A 458 13.26 -24.27 -17.93
N GLY A 459 11.99 -24.36 -18.33
CA GLY A 459 11.56 -24.46 -19.73
C GLY A 459 11.48 -25.89 -20.27
N GLU A 460 12.04 -26.88 -19.56
CA GLU A 460 11.94 -28.30 -19.94
C GLU A 460 11.14 -29.11 -18.90
N ASP A 461 11.66 -29.23 -17.66
CA ASP A 461 10.99 -29.95 -16.57
C ASP A 461 9.82 -29.14 -16.00
N VAL A 462 9.97 -27.81 -15.98
CA VAL A 462 8.95 -26.86 -15.52
C VAL A 462 8.76 -25.77 -16.56
N ALA A 463 7.55 -25.67 -17.12
CA ALA A 463 7.22 -24.62 -18.08
C ALA A 463 7.27 -23.23 -17.41
N LEU A 464 7.76 -22.20 -18.12
CA LEU A 464 7.96 -20.86 -17.57
C LEU A 464 6.67 -20.21 -17.04
N ASP A 465 5.53 -20.52 -17.63
CA ASP A 465 4.18 -20.10 -17.21
C ASP A 465 3.61 -20.91 -16.03
N HIS A 466 4.29 -21.99 -15.64
CA HIS A 466 4.00 -22.80 -14.45
C HIS A 466 5.12 -22.73 -13.40
N PHE A 467 6.16 -21.92 -13.62
CA PHE A 467 7.32 -21.82 -12.72
C PHE A 467 7.01 -20.92 -11.53
N TRP A 468 6.62 -21.53 -10.41
CA TRP A 468 6.27 -20.87 -9.16
C TRP A 468 7.49 -20.29 -8.44
N TYR A 469 8.02 -19.17 -8.93
CA TYR A 469 9.20 -18.51 -8.34
C TYR A 469 9.06 -18.20 -6.83
N PHE A 470 7.83 -18.01 -6.36
CA PHE A 470 7.52 -17.78 -4.93
C PHE A 470 7.31 -19.04 -4.10
N ASN A 471 7.27 -20.23 -4.70
CA ASN A 471 7.04 -21.46 -3.96
C ASN A 471 8.23 -21.72 -3.03
N ASP A 472 8.03 -21.36 -1.76
CA ASP A 472 8.96 -21.66 -0.70
C ASP A 472 8.70 -23.06 -0.17
N PHE A 473 9.65 -23.96 -0.39
CA PHE A 473 9.61 -25.34 0.09
C PHE A 473 9.61 -25.46 1.63
N VAL A 474 9.80 -24.36 2.38
CA VAL A 474 9.90 -24.35 3.84
C VAL A 474 8.61 -23.87 4.53
N THR A 475 8.24 -22.59 4.37
CA THR A 475 7.17 -21.97 5.18
C THR A 475 5.78 -22.14 4.59
N HIS A 476 5.64 -21.94 3.26
CA HIS A 476 4.35 -21.95 2.57
C HIS A 476 4.44 -22.63 1.19
N PRO A 477 4.68 -23.96 1.17
CA PRO A 477 4.84 -24.72 -0.06
C PRO A 477 3.50 -24.94 -0.77
N VAL A 478 3.43 -24.52 -2.04
CA VAL A 478 2.30 -24.81 -2.96
C VAL A 478 2.53 -26.09 -3.77
N ASP A 479 3.79 -26.48 -3.96
CA ASP A 479 4.21 -27.63 -4.74
C ASP A 479 5.49 -28.23 -4.12
N SER A 480 5.73 -29.53 -4.31
CA SER A 480 6.91 -30.23 -3.78
C SER A 480 8.13 -30.22 -4.73
N ILE A 481 7.96 -29.68 -5.94
CA ILE A 481 8.91 -29.72 -7.05
C ILE A 481 9.02 -28.33 -7.69
N ASN A 482 7.90 -27.70 -8.05
CA ASN A 482 7.90 -26.46 -8.83
C ASN A 482 8.24 -25.23 -7.97
N GLY A 483 9.50 -24.79 -7.90
CA GLY A 483 9.88 -23.61 -7.11
C GLY A 483 11.37 -23.29 -7.09
N VAL A 484 11.75 -22.22 -6.39
CA VAL A 484 13.15 -21.81 -6.18
C VAL A 484 13.44 -21.77 -4.69
N THR A 485 14.49 -22.49 -4.26
CA THR A 485 14.96 -22.45 -2.87
C THR A 485 15.45 -21.06 -2.47
N GLN A 486 15.42 -20.72 -1.18
CA GLN A 486 15.93 -19.43 -0.70
C GLN A 486 17.38 -19.18 -1.14
N GLU A 487 18.27 -20.18 -0.98
CA GLU A 487 19.68 -20.10 -1.42
C GLU A 487 19.80 -19.73 -2.91
N ASN A 488 18.97 -20.31 -3.78
CA ASN A 488 18.96 -19.95 -5.19
C ASN A 488 18.34 -18.57 -5.46
N ARG A 489 17.32 -18.12 -4.72
CA ARG A 489 16.79 -16.75 -4.87
C ARG A 489 17.84 -15.71 -4.48
N GLU A 490 18.55 -15.94 -3.38
CA GLU A 490 19.69 -15.10 -2.96
C GLU A 490 20.79 -15.09 -4.04
N TRP A 491 21.17 -16.25 -4.56
CA TRP A 491 22.16 -16.36 -5.65
C TRP A 491 21.71 -15.65 -6.94
N ILE A 492 20.43 -15.77 -7.33
CA ILE A 492 19.88 -15.10 -8.52
C ILE A 492 19.96 -13.58 -8.35
N ARG A 493 19.59 -13.05 -7.18
CA ARG A 493 19.68 -11.62 -6.89
C ARG A 493 21.13 -11.11 -6.99
N ASP A 494 22.10 -11.86 -6.45
CA ASP A 494 23.53 -11.53 -6.58
C ASP A 494 23.99 -11.57 -8.05
N ARG A 495 23.73 -12.69 -8.75
CA ARG A 495 24.10 -12.87 -10.17
C ARG A 495 23.53 -11.77 -11.06
N MET A 496 22.29 -11.37 -10.83
CA MET A 496 21.58 -10.34 -11.60
C MET A 496 21.91 -8.90 -11.16
N SER A 497 22.43 -8.67 -9.95
CA SER A 497 22.88 -7.35 -9.50
C SER A 497 24.02 -6.77 -10.36
N SER A 498 24.82 -7.65 -10.97
CA SER A 498 25.92 -7.30 -11.88
C SER A 498 25.48 -7.11 -13.34
N VAL A 499 24.21 -7.40 -13.67
CA VAL A 499 23.71 -7.44 -15.05
C VAL A 499 23.09 -6.11 -15.45
N THR A 500 23.54 -5.55 -16.58
CA THR A 500 23.00 -4.30 -17.11
C THR A 500 21.85 -4.56 -18.08
N PHE A 501 20.65 -4.10 -17.72
CA PHE A 501 19.49 -4.07 -18.62
C PHE A 501 19.41 -2.74 -19.38
N LEU A 502 18.97 -2.79 -20.63
CA LEU A 502 18.56 -1.60 -21.39
C LEU A 502 17.26 -1.01 -20.79
N LYS A 503 17.33 0.23 -20.27
CA LYS A 503 16.21 0.94 -19.61
C LYS A 503 15.71 2.20 -20.34
N GLN A 504 16.28 2.54 -21.51
CA GLN A 504 15.98 3.76 -22.29
C GLN A 504 16.01 3.49 -23.81
#